data_AF-A0A2U0AID9-F1
#
_entry.id   AF-A0A2U0AID9-F1
#
_cell.length_a   1.000
_cell.length_b   1.000
_cell.length_c   1.000
_cell.angle_alpha   90.00
_cell.angle_beta   90.00
_cell.angle_gamma   90.00
#
_symmetry.space_group_name_H-M   'P 1'
#
loop_
_entity.id
_entity.type
_entity.pdbx_description
1 polymer ?
#
loop_
_entity_poly.entity_id
_entity_poly.type
_entity_poly.pdbx_seq_one_letter_code
_entity_poly.pdbx_strand_id
1 'polypeptide(L)'
;MQIAEELIEAVERIAQGIELPLIDEIILPKPNAPQVHDAEFAAVSLGDGSMGFFYTLLDDTMQRLHDEIDADAWRGRPPIQLAHYYGEQDPLARSMGLGAISAITQSLFRRADYMPDRQTNSMAKMAFSQTDHVGMVGYFPPLVERLRGRGVRLSVIEKRAEFVQQGDRFQVTLDPRVLAECNKILCTAATLLNDSLDEILAHCGQAQRVAVIGPTAGCLPDPLFSRGVDAIGGSRVAVPERLKQRLRDQLEWADAVEKYTIERDDYPGFEQLLLRASR
;
A
#
# COMPACT_ATOMS: atom_id res chain seq x y z
N MET A 1 -15.38 2.33 13.49
CA MET A 1 -15.42 2.64 12.07
C MET A 1 -14.42 1.73 11.39
N GLN A 2 -14.78 1.10 10.28
CA GLN A 2 -13.84 0.28 9.51
C GLN A 2 -12.88 1.19 8.74
N ILE A 3 -11.65 0.73 8.45
CA ILE A 3 -10.66 1.52 7.70
C ILE A 3 -11.22 2.02 6.36
N ALA A 4 -12.03 1.20 5.69
CA ALA A 4 -12.70 1.58 4.44
C ALA A 4 -13.61 2.80 4.60
N GLU A 5 -14.44 2.82 5.64
CA GLU A 5 -15.34 3.93 5.96
C GLU A 5 -14.52 5.21 6.22
N GLU A 6 -13.48 5.14 7.06
CA GLU A 6 -12.66 6.33 7.40
C GLU A 6 -11.93 6.90 6.18
N LEU A 7 -11.40 6.03 5.31
CA LEU A 7 -10.70 6.47 4.11
C LEU A 7 -11.65 7.06 3.06
N ILE A 8 -12.86 6.50 2.92
CA ILE A 8 -13.89 7.05 2.03
C ILE A 8 -14.35 8.42 2.53
N GLU A 9 -14.69 8.54 3.82
CA GLU A 9 -15.06 9.83 4.43
C GLU A 9 -13.94 10.88 4.25
N ALA A 10 -12.68 10.47 4.41
CA ALA A 10 -11.56 11.39 4.21
C ALA A 10 -11.47 11.88 2.76
N VAL A 11 -11.62 11.01 1.75
CA VAL A 11 -11.59 11.45 0.34
C VAL A 11 -12.82 12.25 -0.06
N GLU A 12 -13.99 12.01 0.53
CA GLU A 12 -15.17 12.85 0.36
C GLU A 12 -14.92 14.27 0.88
N ARG A 13 -14.30 14.38 2.06
CA ARG A 13 -13.91 15.67 2.64
C ARG A 13 -12.87 16.40 1.78
N ILE A 14 -11.92 15.67 1.18
CA ILE A 14 -11.01 16.25 0.18
C ILE A 14 -11.81 16.80 -1.00
N ALA A 15 -12.71 16.01 -1.59
CA ALA A 15 -13.51 16.41 -2.74
C ALA A 15 -14.44 17.61 -2.46
N GLN A 16 -14.85 17.82 -1.21
CA GLN A 16 -15.61 18.99 -0.77
C GLN A 16 -14.73 20.23 -0.55
N GLY A 17 -13.48 20.03 -0.11
CA GLY A 17 -12.55 21.12 0.21
C GLY A 17 -11.75 21.64 -0.98
N ILE A 18 -11.47 20.78 -1.97
CA ILE A 18 -10.65 21.13 -3.14
C ILE A 18 -11.21 20.50 -4.43
N GLU A 19 -11.02 21.16 -5.57
CA GLU A 19 -11.43 20.64 -6.88
C GLU A 19 -10.52 19.49 -7.31
N LEU A 20 -10.95 18.23 -7.23
CA LEU A 20 -10.09 17.10 -7.61
C LEU A 20 -9.85 17.02 -9.13
N PRO A 21 -8.62 16.72 -9.57
CA PRO A 21 -8.37 16.42 -10.98
C PRO A 21 -9.12 15.14 -11.38
N LEU A 22 -9.64 15.14 -12.60
CA LEU A 22 -10.33 13.98 -13.16
C LEU A 22 -9.34 12.83 -13.40
N ILE A 23 -9.86 11.61 -13.51
CA ILE A 23 -9.08 10.45 -13.92
C ILE A 23 -8.54 10.70 -15.34
N ASP A 24 -7.22 10.67 -15.49
CA ASP A 24 -6.55 10.65 -16.79
C ASP A 24 -6.61 9.24 -17.38
N GLU A 25 -6.14 8.24 -16.63
CA GLU A 25 -6.00 6.88 -17.15
C GLU A 25 -6.01 5.85 -16.02
N ILE A 26 -6.59 4.67 -16.25
CA ILE A 26 -6.33 3.48 -15.44
C ILE A 26 -5.37 2.59 -16.23
N ILE A 27 -4.16 2.41 -15.72
CA ILE A 27 -3.07 1.70 -16.39
C ILE A 27 -3.06 0.27 -15.89
N LEU A 28 -3.38 -0.67 -16.79
CA LEU A 28 -3.40 -2.09 -16.50
C LEU A 28 -2.07 -2.73 -16.95
N PRO A 29 -1.50 -3.70 -16.21
CA PRO A 29 -0.46 -4.56 -16.75
C PRO A 29 -1.03 -5.44 -17.87
N LYS A 30 -0.20 -6.05 -18.74
CA LYS A 30 -0.73 -6.98 -19.75
C LYS A 30 -1.17 -8.32 -19.10
N PRO A 31 -2.13 -9.05 -19.70
CA PRO A 31 -2.45 -10.41 -19.25
C PRO A 31 -1.29 -11.38 -19.55
N ASN A 32 -1.10 -12.40 -18.69
CA ASN A 32 -0.10 -13.48 -18.84
C ASN A 32 1.38 -13.05 -18.75
N ALA A 33 1.73 -12.21 -17.78
CA ALA A 33 3.13 -11.82 -17.54
C ALA A 33 4.01 -13.01 -17.10
N PRO A 34 5.30 -13.07 -17.51
CA PRO A 34 6.30 -13.80 -16.75
C PRO A 34 6.40 -13.23 -15.31
N GLN A 35 6.82 -14.05 -14.34
CA GLN A 35 6.90 -13.69 -12.90
C GLN A 35 7.88 -12.52 -12.63
N VAL A 36 7.46 -11.30 -12.93
CA VAL A 36 8.12 -10.06 -12.53
C VAL A 36 7.34 -9.51 -11.34
N HIS A 37 8.00 -9.29 -10.20
CA HIS A 37 7.35 -8.86 -8.95
C HIS A 37 6.54 -7.56 -9.07
N ASP A 38 6.95 -6.65 -9.96
CA ASP A 38 6.26 -5.39 -10.20
C ASP A 38 5.08 -5.52 -11.20
N ALA A 39 4.94 -6.65 -11.91
CA ALA A 39 3.84 -6.88 -12.85
C ALA A 39 2.48 -7.18 -12.14
N GLU A 40 2.49 -7.15 -10.82
CA GLU A 40 1.38 -7.48 -9.92
C GLU A 40 0.51 -6.26 -9.53
N PHE A 41 0.75 -5.11 -10.16
CA PHE A 41 0.01 -3.89 -9.83
C PHE A 41 -0.44 -3.16 -11.09
N ALA A 42 -1.54 -2.44 -10.92
CA ALA A 42 -2.05 -1.44 -11.83
C ALA A 42 -2.00 -0.06 -11.15
N ALA A 43 -2.30 0.99 -11.90
CA ALA A 43 -2.29 2.35 -11.37
C ALA A 43 -3.46 3.20 -11.87
N VAL A 44 -4.00 4.05 -11.01
CA VAL A 44 -4.93 5.13 -11.36
C VAL A 44 -4.12 6.41 -11.50
N SER A 45 -4.22 7.08 -12.65
CA SER A 45 -3.59 8.37 -12.93
C SER A 45 -4.64 9.48 -12.97
N LEU A 46 -4.35 10.62 -12.35
CA LEU A 46 -5.19 11.82 -12.41
C LEU A 46 -4.59 12.87 -13.35
N GLY A 47 -5.40 13.82 -13.80
CA GLY A 47 -5.01 14.86 -14.74
C GLY A 47 -3.89 15.80 -14.27
N ASP A 48 -3.61 15.85 -12.97
CA ASP A 48 -2.46 16.59 -12.42
C ASP A 48 -1.15 15.78 -12.42
N GLY A 49 -1.20 14.51 -12.86
CA GLY A 49 -0.10 13.56 -12.83
C GLY A 49 0.08 12.85 -11.49
N SER A 50 -0.87 12.97 -10.55
CA SER A 50 -0.90 12.13 -9.34
C SER A 50 -1.27 10.71 -9.72
N MET A 51 -0.66 9.74 -9.06
CA MET A 51 -0.91 8.33 -9.34
C MET A 51 -1.03 7.52 -8.06
N GLY A 52 -1.94 6.55 -8.06
CA GLY A 52 -2.12 5.59 -6.98
C GLY A 52 -2.00 4.16 -7.49
N PHE A 53 -1.21 3.34 -6.82
CA PHE A 53 -1.06 1.92 -7.15
C PHE A 53 -2.17 1.10 -6.52
N PHE A 54 -2.54 0.01 -7.18
CA PHE A 54 -3.35 -1.05 -6.58
C PHE A 54 -2.86 -2.42 -6.99
N TYR A 55 -2.95 -3.36 -6.04
CA TYR A 55 -2.49 -4.73 -6.22
C TYR A 55 -3.53 -5.54 -7.00
N THR A 56 -3.08 -6.41 -7.91
CA THR A 56 -3.98 -7.14 -8.81
C THR A 56 -3.95 -8.66 -8.62
N LEU A 57 -3.11 -9.21 -7.74
CA LEU A 57 -3.05 -10.66 -7.49
C LEU A 57 -3.88 -11.13 -6.28
N LEU A 58 -4.81 -10.31 -5.77
CA LEU A 58 -5.76 -10.81 -4.80
C LEU A 58 -6.83 -11.63 -5.53
N ASP A 59 -6.93 -12.92 -5.22
CA ASP A 59 -7.85 -13.86 -5.86
C ASP A 59 -7.72 -13.87 -7.40
N ASP A 60 -8.82 -13.73 -8.13
CA ASP A 60 -8.87 -13.67 -9.60
C ASP A 60 -8.88 -12.23 -10.15
N THR A 61 -8.54 -11.23 -9.32
CA THR A 61 -8.60 -9.79 -9.65
C THR A 61 -7.92 -9.46 -10.97
N MET A 62 -6.74 -10.04 -11.26
CA MET A 62 -6.01 -9.74 -12.49
C MET A 62 -6.78 -10.15 -13.76
N GLN A 63 -7.38 -11.35 -13.73
CA GLN A 63 -8.15 -11.87 -14.85
C GLN A 63 -9.41 -11.02 -15.05
N ARG A 64 -10.13 -10.77 -13.96
CA ARG A 64 -11.36 -9.98 -13.97
C ARG A 64 -11.11 -8.52 -14.36
N LEU A 65 -9.97 -7.94 -13.98
CA LEU A 65 -9.58 -6.59 -14.40
C LEU A 65 -9.47 -6.46 -15.93
N HIS A 66 -9.10 -7.54 -16.63
CA HIS A 66 -9.07 -7.55 -18.11
C HIS A 66 -10.41 -7.89 -18.73
N ASP A 67 -11.21 -8.73 -18.09
CA ASP A 67 -12.46 -9.24 -18.65
C ASP A 67 -13.66 -8.31 -18.38
N GLU A 68 -13.67 -7.62 -17.24
CA GLU A 68 -14.82 -6.87 -16.72
C GLU A 68 -14.65 -5.35 -16.79
N ILE A 69 -13.41 -4.84 -16.80
CA ILE A 69 -13.14 -3.41 -16.66
C ILE A 69 -12.78 -2.77 -18.00
N ASP A 70 -13.65 -1.86 -18.45
CA ASP A 70 -13.32 -0.89 -19.48
C ASP A 70 -12.58 0.30 -18.85
N ALA A 71 -11.23 0.27 -18.91
CA ALA A 71 -10.39 1.33 -18.35
C ALA A 71 -10.63 2.69 -19.01
N ASP A 72 -10.96 2.73 -20.30
CA ASP A 72 -11.20 3.98 -21.02
C ASP A 72 -12.52 4.63 -20.62
N ALA A 73 -13.51 3.83 -20.19
CA ALA A 73 -14.78 4.35 -19.68
C ALA A 73 -14.61 5.23 -18.42
N TRP A 74 -13.50 5.09 -17.68
CA TRP A 74 -13.20 5.89 -16.48
C TRP A 74 -12.51 7.22 -16.78
N ARG A 75 -11.95 7.40 -17.99
CA ARG A 75 -11.27 8.64 -18.38
C ARG A 75 -12.23 9.83 -18.27
N GLY A 76 -11.76 10.91 -17.65
CA GLY A 76 -12.54 12.13 -17.43
C GLY A 76 -13.59 12.03 -16.32
N ARG A 77 -13.67 10.93 -15.58
CA ARG A 77 -14.58 10.83 -14.42
C ARG A 77 -13.94 11.37 -13.14
N PRO A 78 -14.75 11.85 -12.18
CA PRO A 78 -14.26 12.19 -10.84
C PRO A 78 -13.68 10.96 -10.14
N PRO A 79 -12.46 11.01 -9.59
CA PRO A 79 -11.83 9.86 -8.94
C PRO A 79 -12.56 9.41 -7.67
N ILE A 80 -13.34 10.28 -7.04
CA ILE A 80 -14.19 9.95 -5.90
C ILE A 80 -15.20 8.85 -6.23
N GLN A 81 -15.73 8.82 -7.46
CA GLN A 81 -16.66 7.77 -7.90
C GLN A 81 -15.99 6.38 -7.85
N LEU A 82 -14.71 6.31 -8.23
CA LEU A 82 -13.96 5.06 -8.16
C LEU A 82 -13.56 4.74 -6.70
N ALA A 83 -13.19 5.75 -5.90
CA ALA A 83 -12.81 5.55 -4.51
C ALA A 83 -13.91 4.89 -3.66
N HIS A 84 -15.19 5.18 -3.92
CA HIS A 84 -16.32 4.53 -3.25
C HIS A 84 -16.35 3.00 -3.41
N TYR A 85 -15.76 2.46 -4.48
CA TYR A 85 -15.68 1.01 -4.69
C TYR A 85 -14.81 0.32 -3.62
N TYR A 86 -14.02 1.06 -2.84
CA TYR A 86 -13.30 0.51 -1.69
C TYR A 86 -14.22 0.01 -0.56
N GLY A 87 -15.45 0.52 -0.49
CA GLY A 87 -16.44 0.07 0.49
C GLY A 87 -17.15 -1.23 0.12
N GLU A 88 -16.95 -1.70 -1.11
CA GLU A 88 -17.55 -2.94 -1.60
C GLU A 88 -16.85 -4.17 -1.01
N GLN A 89 -17.50 -5.33 -1.10
CA GLN A 89 -16.93 -6.62 -0.68
C GLN A 89 -16.11 -7.30 -1.78
N ASP A 90 -16.33 -6.89 -3.04
CA ASP A 90 -15.67 -7.48 -4.20
C ASP A 90 -14.17 -7.10 -4.27
N PRO A 91 -13.23 -8.07 -4.32
CA PRO A 91 -11.78 -7.79 -4.31
C PRO A 91 -11.29 -6.87 -5.44
N LEU A 92 -11.87 -6.99 -6.63
CA LEU A 92 -11.52 -6.14 -7.77
C LEU A 92 -11.98 -4.69 -7.53
N ALA A 93 -13.25 -4.50 -7.13
CA ALA A 93 -13.80 -3.21 -6.75
C ALA A 93 -12.95 -2.54 -5.65
N ARG A 94 -12.62 -3.29 -4.60
CA ARG A 94 -11.78 -2.81 -3.50
C ARG A 94 -10.40 -2.36 -3.95
N SER A 95 -9.76 -3.17 -4.79
CA SER A 95 -8.43 -2.87 -5.32
C SER A 95 -8.43 -1.57 -6.12
N MET A 96 -9.37 -1.42 -7.06
CA MET A 96 -9.48 -0.19 -7.85
C MET A 96 -9.82 1.03 -6.99
N GLY A 97 -10.73 0.86 -6.02
CA GLY A 97 -11.10 1.93 -5.07
C GLY A 97 -9.92 2.40 -4.23
N LEU A 98 -9.11 1.48 -3.70
CA LEU A 98 -7.91 1.83 -2.95
C LEU A 98 -6.84 2.50 -3.84
N GLY A 99 -6.73 2.11 -5.10
CA GLY A 99 -5.91 2.80 -6.10
C GLY A 99 -6.34 4.25 -6.31
N ALA A 100 -7.66 4.50 -6.40
CA ALA A 100 -8.21 5.85 -6.51
C ALA A 100 -7.98 6.67 -5.22
N ILE A 101 -8.20 6.09 -4.04
CA ILE A 101 -7.89 6.73 -2.75
C ILE A 101 -6.43 7.14 -2.69
N SER A 102 -5.52 6.25 -3.12
CA SER A 102 -4.09 6.54 -3.16
C SER A 102 -3.77 7.68 -4.13
N ALA A 103 -4.38 7.71 -5.31
CA ALA A 103 -4.18 8.77 -6.29
C ALA A 103 -4.69 10.14 -5.77
N ILE A 104 -5.85 10.16 -5.12
CA ILE A 104 -6.41 11.36 -4.46
C ILE A 104 -5.47 11.83 -3.35
N THR A 105 -4.95 10.91 -2.53
CA THR A 105 -4.00 11.24 -1.45
C THR A 105 -2.73 11.87 -2.00
N GLN A 106 -2.16 11.34 -3.09
CA GLN A 106 -1.00 11.95 -3.75
C GLN A 106 -1.30 13.36 -4.31
N SER A 107 -2.50 13.58 -4.83
CA SER A 107 -2.93 14.92 -5.30
C SER A 107 -3.06 15.90 -4.13
N LEU A 108 -3.63 15.46 -3.01
CA LEU A 108 -3.68 16.24 -1.77
C LEU A 108 -2.27 16.60 -1.29
N PHE A 109 -1.36 15.63 -1.21
CA PHE A 109 0.03 15.87 -0.79
C PHE A 109 0.72 16.90 -1.68
N ARG A 110 0.57 16.78 -3.00
CA ARG A 110 1.11 17.74 -3.96
C ARG A 110 0.58 19.16 -3.71
N ARG A 111 -0.73 19.32 -3.54
CA ARG A 111 -1.36 20.64 -3.33
C ARG A 111 -1.02 21.24 -1.98
N ALA A 112 -0.86 20.41 -0.96
CA ALA A 112 -0.46 20.83 0.38
C ALA A 112 1.05 21.13 0.50
N ASP A 113 1.80 21.00 -0.61
CA ASP A 113 3.28 21.04 -0.64
C ASP A 113 3.90 20.11 0.42
N TYR A 114 3.30 18.93 0.59
CA TYR A 114 3.76 17.91 1.52
C TYR A 114 4.53 16.83 0.78
N MET A 115 5.79 16.65 1.19
CA MET A 115 6.71 15.70 0.60
C MET A 115 7.11 14.65 1.66
N PRO A 116 6.56 13.42 1.59
CA PRO A 116 7.02 12.34 2.45
C PRO A 116 8.52 12.07 2.33
N ASP A 117 9.13 11.57 3.40
CA ASP A 117 10.57 11.37 3.47
C ASP A 117 11.04 10.27 2.50
N ARG A 118 11.79 10.67 1.48
CA ARG A 118 12.35 9.77 0.48
C ARG A 118 13.23 8.69 1.13
N GLN A 119 13.04 7.45 0.71
CA GLN A 119 13.79 6.29 1.18
C GLN A 119 14.53 5.56 0.06
N THR A 120 15.59 4.86 0.44
CA THR A 120 16.37 3.98 -0.45
C THR A 120 15.98 2.51 -0.33
N ASN A 121 15.12 2.15 0.65
CA ASN A 121 14.71 0.76 0.90
C ASN A 121 13.23 0.67 1.33
N SER A 122 12.69 -0.56 1.36
CA SER A 122 11.28 -0.85 1.67
C SER A 122 11.00 -1.13 3.15
N MET A 123 11.88 -0.72 4.08
CA MET A 123 11.76 -1.07 5.50
C MET A 123 11.16 0.05 6.36
N ALA A 124 10.60 1.10 5.75
CA ALA A 124 9.95 2.21 6.45
C ALA A 124 10.82 2.82 7.59
N LYS A 125 12.10 3.09 7.30
CA LYS A 125 13.15 3.52 8.25
C LYS A 125 13.40 2.57 9.46
N MET A 126 12.82 1.37 9.45
CA MET A 126 13.03 0.40 10.52
C MET A 126 14.46 -0.15 10.49
N ALA A 127 15.15 -0.01 11.62
CA ALA A 127 16.44 -0.63 11.86
C ALA A 127 16.26 -2.00 12.52
N PHE A 128 17.07 -2.98 12.12
CA PHE A 128 17.03 -4.34 12.64
C PHE A 128 18.37 -4.75 13.24
N SER A 129 18.30 -5.46 14.36
CA SER A 129 19.41 -6.00 15.14
C SER A 129 19.19 -7.49 15.40
N GLN A 130 20.25 -8.20 15.79
CA GLN A 130 20.18 -9.65 16.07
C GLN A 130 19.39 -9.99 17.34
N THR A 131 19.10 -9.00 18.19
CA THR A 131 18.26 -9.13 19.38
C THR A 131 16.78 -8.91 19.07
N ASP A 132 16.44 -8.41 17.89
CA ASP A 132 15.05 -8.26 17.47
C ASP A 132 14.44 -9.62 17.08
N HIS A 133 13.15 -9.75 17.38
CA HIS A 133 12.25 -10.73 16.80
C HIS A 133 11.27 -10.00 15.90
N VAL A 134 11.49 -10.13 14.60
CA VAL A 134 10.69 -9.47 13.58
C VAL A 134 9.50 -10.35 13.19
N GLY A 135 8.31 -9.75 13.23
CA GLY A 135 7.11 -10.27 12.60
C GLY A 135 6.97 -9.68 11.20
N MET A 136 6.72 -10.52 10.20
CA MET A 136 6.36 -10.10 8.85
C MET A 136 4.97 -10.62 8.52
N VAL A 137 4.11 -9.76 7.97
CA VAL A 137 2.78 -10.15 7.46
C VAL A 137 2.84 -10.03 5.95
N GLY A 138 2.73 -11.17 5.27
CA GLY A 138 3.07 -11.34 3.86
C GLY A 138 4.50 -11.83 3.66
N TYR A 139 4.68 -12.77 2.74
CA TYR A 139 5.97 -13.34 2.40
C TYR A 139 6.68 -12.51 1.32
N PHE A 140 7.73 -11.77 1.72
CA PHE A 140 8.57 -10.97 0.83
C PHE A 140 9.97 -11.60 0.70
N PRO A 141 10.23 -12.49 -0.27
CA PRO A 141 11.47 -13.28 -0.32
C PRO A 141 12.76 -12.44 -0.20
N PRO A 142 12.93 -11.32 -0.94
CA PRO A 142 14.16 -10.52 -0.85
C PRO A 142 14.40 -9.92 0.54
N LEU A 143 13.33 -9.57 1.26
CA LEU A 143 13.42 -9.01 2.61
C LEU A 143 13.64 -10.11 3.65
N VAL A 144 12.96 -11.25 3.50
CA VAL A 144 13.18 -12.46 4.32
C VAL A 144 14.64 -12.89 4.24
N GLU A 145 15.20 -13.02 3.04
CA GLU A 145 16.60 -13.38 2.82
C GLU A 145 17.56 -12.38 3.46
N ARG A 146 17.30 -11.08 3.29
CA ARG A 146 18.11 -10.02 3.90
C ARG A 146 18.11 -10.08 5.42
N LEU A 147 16.95 -10.28 6.06
CA LEU A 147 16.85 -10.34 7.52
C LEU A 147 17.49 -11.63 8.06
N ARG A 148 17.26 -12.76 7.39
CA ARG A 148 17.90 -14.04 7.73
C ARG A 148 19.41 -13.96 7.60
N GLY A 149 19.93 -13.37 6.53
CA GLY A 149 21.37 -13.16 6.32
C GLY A 149 22.03 -12.27 7.39
N ARG A 150 21.25 -11.46 8.10
CA ARG A 150 21.72 -10.64 9.24
C ARG A 150 21.58 -11.35 10.60
N GLY A 151 21.06 -12.58 10.63
CA GLY A 151 20.87 -13.37 11.85
C GLY A 151 19.68 -12.93 12.71
N VAL A 152 18.76 -12.13 12.16
CA VAL A 152 17.56 -11.64 12.86
C VAL A 152 16.56 -12.79 13.02
N ARG A 153 15.93 -12.92 14.20
CA ARG A 153 14.85 -13.88 14.41
C ARG A 153 13.60 -13.41 13.67
N LEU A 154 12.97 -14.29 12.90
CA LEU A 154 11.91 -13.92 11.97
C LEU A 154 10.71 -14.88 12.08
N SER A 155 9.51 -14.31 12.16
CA SER A 155 8.23 -15.01 12.03
C SER A 155 7.42 -14.37 10.91
N VAL A 156 7.07 -15.14 9.89
CA VAL A 156 6.29 -14.65 8.75
C VAL A 156 4.91 -15.29 8.77
N ILE A 157 3.88 -14.45 8.64
CA ILE A 157 2.52 -14.89 8.37
C ILE A 157 2.30 -14.87 6.87
N GLU A 158 1.91 -16.00 6.31
CA GLU A 158 1.60 -16.15 4.90
C GLU A 158 0.37 -17.04 4.75
N LYS A 159 -0.60 -16.61 3.94
CA LYS A 159 -1.87 -17.33 3.73
C LYS A 159 -1.68 -18.59 2.88
N ARG A 160 -0.67 -18.59 2.02
CA ARG A 160 -0.32 -19.70 1.13
C ARG A 160 0.42 -20.81 1.88
N ALA A 161 -0.28 -21.90 2.15
CA ALA A 161 0.20 -23.02 2.97
C ALA A 161 1.46 -23.70 2.41
N GLU A 162 1.71 -23.60 1.10
CA GLU A 162 2.92 -24.13 0.46
C GLU A 162 4.21 -23.42 0.89
N PHE A 163 4.12 -22.22 1.47
CA PHE A 163 5.30 -21.51 1.99
C PHE A 163 5.60 -21.83 3.46
N VAL A 164 4.76 -22.63 4.13
CA VAL A 164 4.96 -23.01 5.53
C VAL A 164 6.29 -23.73 5.67
N GLN A 165 7.13 -23.24 6.59
CA GLN A 165 8.45 -23.78 6.85
C GLN A 165 8.90 -23.41 8.26
N GLN A 166 9.71 -24.28 8.87
CA GLN A 166 10.26 -24.11 10.21
C GLN A 166 11.78 -24.25 10.16
N GLY A 167 12.47 -23.36 10.88
CA GLY A 167 13.91 -23.41 11.14
C GLY A 167 14.26 -22.74 12.47
N ASP A 168 15.53 -22.77 12.87
CA ASP A 168 15.99 -22.36 14.20
C ASP A 168 15.58 -20.91 14.59
N ARG A 169 15.74 -19.96 13.66
CA ARG A 169 15.42 -18.53 13.84
C ARG A 169 14.41 -18.00 12.84
N PHE A 170 13.69 -18.88 12.17
CA PHE A 170 12.84 -18.53 11.05
C PHE A 170 11.65 -19.46 10.96
N GLN A 171 10.45 -18.90 10.93
CA GLN A 171 9.23 -19.64 10.69
C GLN A 171 8.33 -18.90 9.70
N VAL A 172 7.64 -19.66 8.85
CA VAL A 172 6.51 -19.19 8.05
C VAL A 172 5.29 -20.00 8.47
N THR A 173 4.21 -19.32 8.83
CA THR A 173 3.01 -19.92 9.41
C THR A 173 1.76 -19.19 8.94
N LEU A 174 0.60 -19.80 9.09
CA LEU A 174 -0.69 -19.13 8.91
C LEU A 174 -1.19 -18.49 10.21
N ASP A 175 -0.60 -18.84 11.36
CA ASP A 175 -1.08 -18.45 12.68
C ASP A 175 -0.60 -17.05 13.08
N PRO A 176 -1.49 -16.03 13.16
CA PRO A 176 -1.07 -14.67 13.48
C PRO A 176 -0.65 -14.48 14.94
N ARG A 177 -0.96 -15.43 15.83
CA ARG A 177 -0.60 -15.36 17.26
C ARG A 177 0.91 -15.32 17.49
N VAL A 178 1.72 -15.75 16.52
CA VAL A 178 3.18 -15.65 16.59
C VAL A 178 3.70 -14.21 16.67
N LEU A 179 2.89 -13.22 16.27
CA LEU A 179 3.26 -11.80 16.39
C LEU A 179 3.31 -11.33 17.83
N ALA A 180 2.67 -12.04 18.77
CA ALA A 180 2.68 -11.67 20.18
C ALA A 180 4.09 -11.69 20.80
N GLU A 181 5.01 -12.44 20.21
CA GLU A 181 6.43 -12.50 20.62
C GLU A 181 7.33 -11.51 19.86
N CYS A 182 6.80 -10.83 18.84
CA CYS A 182 7.58 -9.99 17.94
C CYS A 182 7.65 -8.55 18.45
N ASN A 183 8.84 -7.97 18.51
CA ASN A 183 9.03 -6.57 18.94
C ASN A 183 9.02 -5.57 17.77
N LYS A 184 9.15 -6.04 16.53
CA LYS A 184 9.10 -5.21 15.31
C LYS A 184 8.25 -5.87 14.25
N ILE A 185 7.32 -5.14 13.65
CA ILE A 185 6.35 -5.68 12.71
C ILE A 185 6.46 -4.96 11.37
N LEU A 186 6.67 -5.72 10.29
CA LEU A 186 6.51 -5.27 8.92
C LEU A 186 5.25 -5.91 8.33
N CYS A 187 4.22 -5.11 8.13
CA CYS A 187 2.93 -5.56 7.64
C CYS A 187 2.74 -5.15 6.17
N THR A 188 2.32 -6.08 5.32
CA THR A 188 1.96 -5.77 3.93
C THR A 188 0.73 -4.86 3.85
N ALA A 189 0.76 -3.88 2.95
CA ALA A 189 -0.41 -3.06 2.61
C ALA A 189 -1.54 -3.87 1.96
N ALA A 190 -1.28 -5.10 1.50
CA ALA A 190 -2.34 -6.00 1.03
C ALA A 190 -3.36 -6.38 2.13
N THR A 191 -3.04 -6.17 3.41
CA THR A 191 -3.99 -6.31 4.52
C THR A 191 -5.13 -5.29 4.48
N LEU A 192 -4.96 -4.16 3.78
CA LEU A 192 -6.03 -3.18 3.52
C LEU A 192 -7.06 -3.72 2.51
N LEU A 193 -6.62 -4.55 1.56
CA LEU A 193 -7.50 -5.08 0.52
C LEU A 193 -8.43 -6.19 1.01
N ASN A 194 -7.99 -6.97 2.00
CA ASN A 194 -8.74 -8.11 2.53
C ASN A 194 -9.22 -7.91 3.98
N ASP A 195 -9.29 -6.64 4.43
CA ASP A 195 -9.76 -6.21 5.75
C ASP A 195 -9.10 -6.91 6.95
N SER A 196 -7.89 -7.46 6.77
CA SER A 196 -7.21 -8.22 7.83
C SER A 196 -6.31 -7.37 8.72
N LEU A 197 -6.16 -6.06 8.45
CA LEU A 197 -5.20 -5.23 9.20
C LEU A 197 -5.56 -5.13 10.69
N ASP A 198 -6.84 -4.90 11.02
CA ASP A 198 -7.29 -4.79 12.43
C ASP A 198 -7.03 -6.08 13.21
N GLU A 199 -7.30 -7.25 12.60
CA GLU A 199 -7.02 -8.56 13.18
C GLU A 199 -5.52 -8.75 13.44
N ILE A 200 -4.69 -8.41 12.45
CA ILE A 200 -3.23 -8.51 12.57
C ILE A 200 -2.70 -7.61 13.69
N LEU A 201 -3.16 -6.36 13.77
CA LEU A 201 -2.74 -5.42 14.79
C LEU A 201 -3.12 -5.87 16.21
N ALA A 202 -4.23 -6.60 16.36
CA ALA A 202 -4.64 -7.19 17.65
C ALA A 202 -3.62 -8.20 18.20
N HIS A 203 -2.76 -8.78 17.36
CA HIS A 203 -1.69 -9.70 17.77
C HIS A 203 -0.34 -9.00 18.03
N CYS A 204 -0.23 -7.69 17.78
CA CYS A 204 1.02 -6.93 17.88
C CYS A 204 1.25 -6.29 19.26
N GLY A 205 0.67 -6.83 20.34
CA GLY A 205 0.65 -6.18 21.66
C GLY A 205 2.01 -5.91 22.31
N GLN A 206 3.08 -6.61 21.89
CA GLN A 206 4.46 -6.37 22.35
C GLN A 206 5.33 -5.62 21.34
N ALA A 207 4.77 -5.21 20.20
CA ALA A 207 5.51 -4.50 19.18
C ALA A 207 5.94 -3.13 19.70
N GLN A 208 7.24 -2.87 19.64
CA GLN A 208 7.83 -1.54 19.86
C GLN A 208 7.65 -0.65 18.64
N ARG A 209 7.51 -1.27 17.46
CA ARG A 209 7.31 -0.56 16.21
C ARG A 209 6.56 -1.39 15.18
N VAL A 210 5.52 -0.81 14.60
CA VAL A 210 4.72 -1.42 13.52
C VAL A 210 4.80 -0.53 12.29
N ALA A 211 5.13 -1.13 11.14
CA ALA A 211 5.09 -0.43 9.85
C ALA A 211 4.21 -1.18 8.84
N VAL A 212 3.36 -0.44 8.12
CA VAL A 212 2.65 -0.94 6.95
C VAL A 212 3.41 -0.55 5.69
N ILE A 213 3.73 -1.51 4.83
CA ILE A 213 4.62 -1.31 3.67
C ILE A 213 4.02 -1.87 2.38
N GLY A 214 4.34 -1.20 1.27
CA GLY A 214 4.04 -1.65 -0.08
C GLY A 214 3.54 -0.53 -0.98
N PRO A 215 3.56 -0.69 -2.32
CA PRO A 215 3.06 0.32 -3.24
C PRO A 215 1.59 0.71 -2.99
N THR A 216 0.78 -0.24 -2.50
CA THR A 216 -0.63 -0.04 -2.12
C THR A 216 -0.82 0.79 -0.83
N ALA A 217 0.25 1.09 -0.08
CA ALA A 217 0.21 1.91 1.14
C ALA A 217 0.12 3.43 0.84
N GLY A 218 -0.64 3.80 -0.20
CA GLY A 218 -0.73 5.16 -0.74
C GLY A 218 -1.86 6.01 -0.15
N CYS A 219 -2.69 5.44 0.73
CA CYS A 219 -3.81 6.14 1.37
C CYS A 219 -3.34 7.10 2.48
N LEU A 220 -4.28 7.92 2.98
CA LEU A 220 -4.03 8.77 4.15
C LEU A 220 -3.59 7.92 5.36
N PRO A 221 -2.52 8.32 6.07
CA PRO A 221 -2.02 7.57 7.22
C PRO A 221 -2.92 7.58 8.46
N ASP A 222 -3.80 8.57 8.61
CA ASP A 222 -4.53 8.84 9.86
C ASP A 222 -5.28 7.61 10.41
N PRO A 223 -6.05 6.85 9.59
CA PRO A 223 -6.75 5.66 10.11
C PRO A 223 -5.81 4.53 10.56
N LEU A 224 -4.61 4.43 9.99
CA LEU A 224 -3.63 3.42 10.38
C LEU A 224 -2.89 3.84 11.65
N PHE A 225 -2.52 5.12 11.75
CA PHE A 225 -1.86 5.67 12.93
C PHE A 225 -2.76 5.64 14.17
N SER A 226 -4.07 5.88 14.01
CA SER A 226 -5.04 5.75 15.12
C SER A 226 -5.14 4.32 15.67
N ARG A 227 -4.73 3.32 14.87
CA ARG A 227 -4.69 1.89 15.23
C ARG A 227 -3.33 1.41 15.74
N GLY A 228 -2.38 2.32 15.98
CA GLY A 228 -1.07 1.99 16.53
C GLY A 228 -0.02 1.61 15.48
N VAL A 229 -0.26 1.85 14.19
CA VAL A 229 0.83 1.84 13.20
C VAL A 229 1.74 3.04 13.46
N ASP A 230 3.05 2.85 13.42
CA ASP A 230 4.03 3.91 13.69
C ASP A 230 4.61 4.51 12.40
N ALA A 231 4.62 3.73 11.31
CA ALA A 231 5.14 4.19 10.03
C ALA A 231 4.43 3.56 8.83
N ILE A 232 4.38 4.31 7.73
CA ILE A 232 3.91 3.82 6.43
C ILE A 232 5.04 3.92 5.41
N GLY A 233 5.38 2.81 4.78
CA GLY A 233 6.35 2.74 3.68
C GLY A 233 5.66 2.58 2.33
N GLY A 234 5.42 3.68 1.64
CA GLY A 234 4.74 3.72 0.35
C GLY A 234 5.65 4.03 -0.84
N SER A 235 5.00 4.20 -1.99
CA SER A 235 5.64 4.52 -3.28
C SER A 235 5.01 5.76 -3.89
N ARG A 236 5.83 6.71 -4.36
CA ARG A 236 5.41 7.87 -5.14
C ARG A 236 5.95 7.73 -6.56
N VAL A 237 5.12 8.06 -7.54
CA VAL A 237 5.55 8.12 -8.94
C VAL A 237 6.33 9.40 -9.18
N ALA A 238 7.62 9.28 -9.49
CA ALA A 238 8.49 10.41 -9.80
C ALA A 238 8.51 10.73 -11.31
N VAL A 239 8.34 9.71 -12.16
CA VAL A 239 8.33 9.87 -13.63
C VAL A 239 7.09 9.17 -14.21
N PRO A 240 5.94 9.86 -14.28
CA PRO A 240 4.65 9.29 -14.71
C PRO A 240 4.70 8.52 -16.03
N GLU A 241 5.23 9.12 -17.09
CA GLU A 241 5.29 8.49 -18.41
C GLU A 241 6.20 7.26 -18.43
N ARG A 242 7.27 7.27 -17.64
CA ARG A 242 8.14 6.09 -17.48
C ARG A 242 7.38 4.98 -16.79
N LEU A 243 6.65 5.26 -15.71
CA LEU A 243 5.83 4.25 -15.03
C LEU A 243 4.78 3.66 -15.97
N LYS A 244 4.04 4.52 -16.69
CA LYS A 244 3.05 4.07 -17.70
C LYS A 244 3.67 3.09 -18.69
N GLN A 245 4.87 3.41 -19.20
CA GLN A 245 5.61 2.51 -20.07
C GLN A 245 5.98 1.20 -19.37
N ARG A 246 6.56 1.26 -18.15
CA ARG A 246 6.99 0.08 -17.38
C ARG A 246 5.83 -0.87 -17.08
N LEU A 247 4.67 -0.35 -16.70
CA LEU A 247 3.46 -1.14 -16.45
C LEU A 247 2.98 -1.84 -17.72
N ARG A 248 2.87 -1.11 -18.84
CA ARG A 248 2.44 -1.68 -20.13
C ARG A 248 3.44 -2.70 -20.68
N ASP A 249 4.73 -2.49 -20.44
CA ASP A 249 5.79 -3.38 -20.90
C ASP A 249 6.11 -4.50 -19.89
N GLN A 250 5.47 -4.51 -18.71
CA GLN A 250 5.71 -5.45 -17.61
C GLN A 250 7.19 -5.50 -17.18
N LEU A 251 7.80 -4.34 -17.04
CA LEU A 251 9.18 -4.19 -16.61
C LEU A 251 9.24 -3.64 -15.18
N GLU A 252 10.34 -3.91 -14.48
CA GLU A 252 10.61 -3.28 -13.18
C GLU A 252 10.50 -1.75 -13.29
N TRP A 253 9.82 -1.13 -12.33
CA TRP A 253 9.52 0.31 -12.35
C TRP A 253 10.41 1.14 -11.43
N ALA A 254 11.48 0.55 -10.88
CA ALA A 254 12.30 1.20 -9.87
C ALA A 254 12.92 2.52 -10.34
N ASP A 255 13.03 2.72 -11.67
CA ASP A 255 13.51 3.95 -12.30
C ASP A 255 12.42 5.04 -12.47
N ALA A 256 11.15 4.72 -12.19
CA ALA A 256 10.02 5.63 -12.28
C ALA A 256 9.40 5.98 -10.92
N VAL A 257 9.78 5.24 -9.86
CA VAL A 257 9.12 5.26 -8.55
C VAL A 257 10.13 5.58 -7.45
N GLU A 258 9.76 6.46 -6.54
CA GLU A 258 10.50 6.75 -5.32
C GLU A 258 9.77 6.15 -4.12
N LYS A 259 10.51 5.41 -3.29
CA LYS A 259 10.00 4.93 -2.01
C LYS A 259 10.00 6.09 -1.01
N TYR A 260 9.01 6.12 -0.13
CA TYR A 260 8.97 7.09 0.96
C TYR A 260 8.60 6.43 2.28
N THR A 261 8.76 7.18 3.36
CA THR A 261 8.22 6.85 4.68
C THR A 261 7.48 8.03 5.25
N ILE A 262 6.34 7.75 5.88
CA ILE A 262 5.64 8.69 6.74
C ILE A 262 5.68 8.08 8.13
N GLU A 263 6.31 8.77 9.09
CA GLU A 263 6.30 8.39 10.50
C GLU A 263 5.17 9.13 11.22
N ARG A 264 4.49 8.47 12.16
CA ARG A 264 3.36 9.04 12.89
C ARG A 264 3.72 10.38 13.53
N ASP A 265 4.90 10.47 14.12
CA ASP A 265 5.32 11.61 14.93
C ASP A 265 5.71 12.84 14.07
N ASP A 266 6.04 12.63 12.79
CA ASP A 266 6.42 13.69 11.84
C ASP A 266 5.30 14.05 10.85
N TYR A 267 4.18 13.32 10.88
CA TYR A 267 3.06 13.52 9.98
C TYR A 267 2.19 14.71 10.42
N PRO A 268 1.93 15.70 9.56
CA PRO A 268 1.17 16.91 9.94
C PRO A 268 -0.31 16.66 10.26
N GLY A 269 -0.87 15.49 9.93
CA GLY A 269 -2.29 15.17 10.09
C GLY A 269 -3.14 15.60 8.89
N PHE A 270 -4.20 14.85 8.62
CA PHE A 270 -5.12 15.10 7.52
C PHE A 270 -5.69 16.52 7.51
N GLU A 271 -6.14 17.02 8.67
CA GLU A 271 -6.75 18.34 8.79
C GLU A 271 -5.82 19.46 8.32
N GLN A 272 -4.53 19.37 8.66
CA GLN A 272 -3.56 20.39 8.25
C GLN A 272 -3.22 20.29 6.77
N LEU A 273 -3.14 19.08 6.22
CA LEU A 273 -2.93 18.89 4.79
C LEU A 273 -4.10 19.46 3.97
N LEU A 274 -5.34 19.19 4.40
CA LEU A 274 -6.53 19.73 3.75
C LEU A 274 -6.57 21.27 3.83
N LEU A 275 -6.25 21.84 4.99
CA LEU A 275 -6.17 23.30 5.16
C LEU A 275 -5.12 23.93 4.25
N ARG A 276 -3.93 23.30 4.10
CA ARG A 276 -2.87 23.80 3.20
C ARG A 276 -3.27 23.72 1.73
N ALA A 277 -3.90 22.61 1.33
CA ALA A 277 -4.31 22.39 -0.05
C ALA A 277 -5.50 23.27 -0.50
N SER A 278 -6.28 23.81 0.45
CA SER A 278 -7.44 24.66 0.18
C SER A 278 -7.10 26.16 0.09
N ARG A 279 -5.81 26.53 0.21
CA ARG A 279 -5.33 27.91 0.09
C ARG A 279 -4.90 28.21 -1.34
#